data_AF-A0A6G4ZWN6-F1
#
_entry.id   AF-A0A6G4ZWN6-F1
#
_cell.length_a   1.000
_cell.length_b   1.000
_cell.length_c   1.000
_cell.angle_alpha   90.00
_cell.angle_beta   90.00
_cell.angle_gamma   90.00
#
_symmetry.space_group_name_H-M   'P 1'
#
loop_
_entity.id
_entity.type
_entity.pdbx_description
1 polymer ?
#
loop_
_entity_poly.entity_id
_entity_poly.type
_entity_poly.pdbx_seq_one_letter_code
_entity_poly.pdbx_strand_id
1 'polypeptide(L)'
;EADELRRGLDRLRAFTDTWLASASPDCDTSHIRSQLDALVRRHQQLAHDLQDRCGQLEEAGTVVAQYHAKVKTAQQDLSNLEEELESMGPIGRDIKTVRSQIDQVKSFQERLSSAAREVDKAEQECQELISQGYTQDAKGARAQVETLRRQLNRLEERARGRHSSLEAMLAKLEKFYEDLHTTQRRVESALGEEHTFRPVAADVESLRSQQEQFKQFRKSHVEPLGRKLTMRIELATR
;
A
#
# COMPACT_ATOMS: atom_id res chain seq x y z
N GLU A 1 24.97 24.67 36.17
CA GLU A 1 25.79 23.53 36.64
C GLU A 1 27.14 23.39 35.94
N ALA A 2 27.24 22.96 34.67
CA ALA A 2 28.53 22.80 33.98
C ALA A 2 29.33 24.13 33.86
N ASP A 3 28.65 25.23 33.53
CA ASP A 3 29.27 26.57 33.51
C ASP A 3 29.66 27.08 34.90
N GLU A 4 28.99 26.64 35.95
CA GLU A 4 29.30 27.04 37.32
C GLU A 4 30.53 26.31 37.85
N LEU A 5 30.68 25.03 37.51
CA LEU A 5 31.90 24.25 37.77
C LEU A 5 33.10 24.84 37.02
N ARG A 6 32.91 25.22 35.76
CA ARG A 6 33.94 25.91 34.96
C ARG A 6 34.39 27.22 35.61
N ARG A 7 33.44 28.09 35.99
CA ARG A 7 33.72 29.35 36.71
C ARG A 7 34.36 29.12 38.09
N GLY A 8 34.02 28.03 38.78
CA GLY A 8 34.66 27.63 40.04
C GLY A 8 36.13 27.25 39.85
N LEU A 9 36.41 26.47 38.81
CA LEU A 9 37.76 26.05 38.42
C LEU A 9 38.63 27.22 37.95
N ASP A 10 38.07 28.15 37.18
CA ASP A 10 38.78 29.35 36.75
C ASP A 10 39.17 30.24 37.95
N ARG A 11 38.29 30.33 38.96
CA ARG A 11 38.60 31.03 40.23
C ARG A 11 39.68 30.32 41.04
N LEU A 12 39.59 28.99 41.17
CA LEU A 12 40.61 28.19 41.86
C LEU A 12 41.98 28.33 41.19
N ARG A 13 42.00 28.32 39.85
CA ARG A 13 43.20 28.50 39.05
C ARG A 13 43.81 29.88 39.26
N ALA A 14 43.02 30.94 39.13
CA ALA A 14 43.49 32.31 39.36
C ALA A 14 44.02 32.51 40.78
N PHE A 15 43.36 31.92 41.79
CA PHE A 15 43.82 31.95 43.17
C PHE A 15 45.16 31.23 43.34
N THR A 16 45.29 30.03 42.77
CA THR A 16 46.52 29.23 42.85
C THR A 16 47.67 29.94 42.12
N ASP A 17 47.44 30.49 40.93
CA ASP A 17 48.45 31.24 40.18
C ASP A 17 48.93 32.48 40.95
N THR A 18 48.03 33.18 41.65
CA THR A 18 48.35 34.33 42.51
C THR A 18 49.16 33.92 43.75
N TRP A 19 48.81 32.77 44.35
CA TRP A 19 49.51 32.24 45.52
C TRP A 19 50.90 31.72 45.16
N LEU A 20 51.03 31.03 44.02
CA LEU A 20 52.30 30.57 43.47
C LEU A 20 53.24 31.73 43.14
N ALA A 21 52.72 32.86 42.65
CA ALA A 21 53.50 34.06 42.37
C ALA A 21 54.04 34.76 43.63
N SER A 22 53.45 34.50 44.81
CA SER A 22 53.87 35.10 46.08
C SER A 22 54.67 34.14 46.98
N ALA A 23 54.92 32.90 46.54
CA ALA A 23 55.70 31.91 47.27
C ALA A 23 57.22 32.17 47.21
N SER A 24 57.94 31.87 48.30
CA SER A 24 59.41 31.97 48.36
C SER A 24 60.10 30.93 47.46
N PRO A 25 61.32 31.19 46.93
CA PRO A 25 62.02 30.29 46.00
C PRO A 25 62.33 28.88 46.56
N ASP A 26 62.34 28.72 47.89
CA ASP A 26 62.68 27.47 48.59
C ASP A 26 61.48 26.52 48.80
N CYS A 27 60.25 26.95 48.45
CA CYS A 27 59.04 26.15 48.64
C CYS A 27 58.71 25.32 47.39
N ASP A 28 58.61 24.00 47.52
CA ASP A 28 58.16 23.12 46.44
C ASP A 28 56.65 23.28 46.19
N THR A 29 56.33 23.95 45.09
CA THR A 29 54.97 24.21 44.65
C THR A 29 54.50 23.29 43.51
N SER A 30 55.37 22.39 43.05
CA SER A 30 55.13 21.54 41.89
C SER A 30 53.92 20.62 42.07
N HIS A 31 53.71 20.11 43.28
CA HIS A 31 52.62 19.19 43.60
C HIS A 31 51.24 19.85 43.47
N ILE A 32 51.07 21.06 44.02
CA ILE A 32 49.80 21.81 43.97
C ILE A 32 49.47 22.19 42.53
N ARG A 33 50.48 22.64 41.77
CA ARG A 33 50.33 22.94 40.35
C ARG A 33 49.93 21.69 39.55
N SER A 34 50.57 20.56 39.81
CA SER A 34 50.24 19.28 39.18
C SER A 34 48.81 18.83 39.49
N GLN A 35 48.35 18.97 40.74
CA GLN A 35 46.98 18.64 41.14
C GLN A 35 45.95 19.56 40.47
N LEU A 36 46.24 20.86 40.39
CA LEU A 36 45.39 21.82 39.69
C LEU A 36 45.29 21.49 38.19
N ASP A 37 46.43 21.25 37.54
CA ASP A 37 46.48 20.86 36.12
C ASP A 37 45.70 19.55 35.88
N ALA A 38 45.82 18.56 36.78
CA ALA A 38 45.08 17.32 36.71
C ALA A 38 43.55 17.54 36.86
N LEU A 39 43.14 18.41 37.78
CA LEU A 39 41.73 18.76 37.98
C LEU A 39 41.14 19.48 36.77
N VAL A 40 41.89 20.45 36.20
CA VAL A 40 41.51 21.16 34.97
C VAL A 40 41.34 20.18 33.81
N ARG A 41 42.30 19.27 33.61
CA ARG A 41 42.22 18.22 32.57
C ARG A 41 40.99 17.33 32.76
N ARG A 42 40.74 16.85 33.98
CA ARG A 42 39.58 16.00 34.27
C ARG A 42 38.26 16.72 34.01
N HIS A 43 38.17 18.01 34.37
CA HIS A 43 36.99 18.80 34.08
C HIS A 43 36.79 19.02 32.58
N GLN A 44 37.85 19.32 31.83
CA GLN A 44 37.78 19.44 30.37
C GLN A 44 37.32 18.15 29.71
N GLN A 45 37.86 17.00 30.14
CA GLN A 45 37.45 15.69 29.65
C GLN A 45 35.98 15.42 29.97
N LEU A 46 35.54 15.63 31.21
CA LEU A 46 34.14 15.45 31.58
C LEU A 46 33.21 16.38 30.80
N ALA A 47 33.60 17.64 30.59
CA ALA A 47 32.82 18.59 29.82
C ALA A 47 32.67 18.16 28.35
N HIS A 48 33.75 17.64 27.76
CA HIS A 48 33.72 17.06 26.42
C HIS A 48 32.83 15.82 26.35
N ASP A 49 33.00 14.86 27.27
CA ASP A 49 32.19 13.63 27.32
C ASP A 49 30.70 13.94 27.52
N LEU A 50 30.37 14.94 28.35
CA LEU A 50 29.00 15.41 28.55
C LEU A 50 28.44 16.07 27.29
N GLN A 51 29.22 16.92 26.62
CA GLN A 51 28.80 17.57 25.39
C GLN A 51 28.53 16.53 24.29
N ASP A 52 29.43 15.56 24.13
CA ASP A 52 29.28 14.47 23.16
C ASP A 52 28.04 13.62 23.49
N ARG A 53 27.82 13.32 24.78
CA ARG A 53 26.64 12.56 25.21
C ARG A 53 25.34 13.32 24.99
N CYS A 54 25.32 14.64 25.25
CA CYS A 54 24.17 15.48 24.93
C CYS A 54 23.87 15.46 23.43
N GLY A 55 24.89 15.60 22.58
CA GLY A 55 24.73 15.52 21.13
C GLY A 55 24.13 14.19 20.66
N GLN A 56 24.62 13.07 21.19
CA GLN A 56 24.07 11.74 20.91
C GLN A 56 22.59 11.60 21.34
N LEU A 57 22.23 12.17 22.49
CA LEU A 57 20.85 12.13 22.98
C LEU A 57 19.91 13.01 22.15
N GLU A 58 20.38 14.17 21.68
CA GLU A 58 19.63 15.04 20.76
C GLU A 58 19.40 14.38 19.40
N GLU A 59 20.43 13.73 18.86
CA GLU A 59 20.33 12.94 17.63
C GLU A 59 19.33 11.78 17.80
N ALA A 60 19.48 11.00 18.87
CA ALA A 60 18.58 9.89 19.18
C ALA A 60 17.13 10.37 19.33
N GLY A 61 16.90 11.47 20.06
CA GLY A 61 15.58 12.07 20.22
C GLY A 61 14.96 12.48 18.89
N THR A 62 15.77 13.02 17.98
CA THR A 62 15.32 13.41 16.63
C THR A 62 14.92 12.19 15.80
N VAL A 63 15.74 11.14 15.79
CA VAL A 63 15.45 9.89 15.05
C VAL A 63 14.19 9.21 15.59
N VAL A 64 14.04 9.13 16.93
CA VAL A 64 12.83 8.56 17.57
C VAL A 64 11.58 9.36 17.18
N ALA A 65 11.65 10.69 17.20
CA ALA A 65 10.53 11.54 16.82
C ALA A 65 10.14 11.36 15.34
N GLN A 66 11.12 11.27 14.45
CA GLN A 66 10.89 11.04 13.02
C GLN A 66 10.22 9.69 12.78
N TYR A 67 10.71 8.61 13.39
CA TYR A 67 10.10 7.29 13.31
C TYR A 67 8.64 7.31 13.75
N HIS A 68 8.34 7.89 14.92
CA HIS A 68 6.95 7.96 15.42
C HIS A 68 6.05 8.78 14.49
N ALA A 69 6.56 9.86 13.91
CA ALA A 69 5.82 10.63 12.91
C ALA A 69 5.52 9.78 11.66
N LYS A 70 6.50 9.02 11.15
CA LYS A 70 6.30 8.14 10.00
C LYS A 70 5.30 7.02 10.26
N VAL A 71 5.40 6.34 11.41
CA VAL A 71 4.44 5.31 11.82
C VAL A 71 3.03 5.89 11.86
N LYS A 72 2.85 7.08 12.45
CA LYS A 72 1.55 7.74 12.51
C LYS A 72 0.99 8.08 11.13
N THR A 73 1.83 8.63 10.24
CA THR A 73 1.43 8.94 8.86
C THR A 73 1.04 7.67 8.11
N ALA A 74 1.88 6.62 8.16
CA ALA A 74 1.59 5.34 7.52
C ALA A 74 0.28 4.72 8.04
N GLN A 75 0.02 4.81 9.35
CA GLN A 75 -1.24 4.34 9.93
C GLN A 75 -2.45 5.10 9.40
N GLN A 76 -2.35 6.43 9.28
CA GLN A 76 -3.42 7.26 8.72
C GLN A 76 -3.64 6.93 7.24
N ASP A 77 -2.57 6.79 6.46
CA ASP A 77 -2.66 6.49 5.03
C ASP A 77 -3.32 5.13 4.79
N LEU A 78 -2.92 4.09 5.54
CA LEU A 78 -3.57 2.78 5.47
C LEU A 78 -5.04 2.83 5.90
N SER A 79 -5.38 3.62 6.93
CA SER A 79 -6.77 3.77 7.36
C SER A 79 -7.63 4.46 6.29
N ASN A 80 -7.10 5.51 5.65
CA ASN A 80 -7.78 6.18 4.55
C ASN A 80 -7.99 5.24 3.34
N LEU A 81 -7.00 4.41 3.03
CA LEU A 81 -7.11 3.40 1.96
C LEU A 81 -8.12 2.30 2.33
N GLU A 82 -8.22 1.92 3.60
CA GLU A 82 -9.24 0.99 4.07
C GLU A 82 -10.65 1.54 3.91
N GLU A 83 -10.88 2.78 4.35
CA GLU A 83 -12.15 3.50 4.17
C GLU A 83 -12.51 3.65 2.69
N GLU A 84 -11.55 4.01 1.84
CA GLU A 84 -11.79 4.12 0.41
C GLU A 84 -12.21 2.76 -0.18
N LEU A 85 -11.50 1.68 0.14
CA LEU A 85 -11.82 0.35 -0.36
C LEU A 85 -13.20 -0.12 0.12
N GLU A 86 -13.61 0.25 1.33
CA GLU A 86 -14.95 -0.02 1.87
C GLU A 86 -16.04 0.81 1.23
N SER A 87 -15.72 2.05 0.85
CA SER A 87 -16.63 2.93 0.12
C SER A 87 -16.85 2.50 -1.34
N MET A 88 -15.98 1.62 -1.88
CA MET A 88 -16.14 1.11 -3.23
C MET A 88 -17.42 0.27 -3.34
N GLY A 89 -18.40 0.81 -4.07
CA GLY A 89 -19.70 0.19 -4.27
C GLY A 89 -19.66 -1.20 -4.93
N PRO A 90 -20.83 -1.85 -5.10
CA PRO A 90 -20.91 -3.19 -5.69
C PRO A 90 -20.38 -3.23 -7.13
N ILE A 91 -19.95 -4.41 -7.57
CA ILE A 91 -19.51 -4.64 -8.95
C ILE A 91 -20.67 -4.35 -9.93
N GLY A 92 -20.38 -3.55 -10.96
CA GLY A 92 -21.32 -3.19 -12.01
C GLY A 92 -21.80 -4.39 -12.84
N ARG A 93 -22.92 -4.21 -13.55
CA ARG A 93 -23.54 -5.24 -14.40
C ARG A 93 -23.52 -4.90 -15.89
N ASP A 94 -22.84 -3.83 -16.26
CA ASP A 94 -22.60 -3.42 -17.63
C ASP A 94 -21.11 -3.16 -17.87
N ILE A 95 -20.66 -3.31 -19.11
CA ILE A 95 -19.24 -3.27 -19.48
C ILE A 95 -18.60 -1.92 -19.13
N LYS A 96 -19.32 -0.81 -19.34
CA LYS A 96 -18.76 0.53 -19.12
C LYS A 96 -18.45 0.76 -17.64
N THR A 97 -19.40 0.43 -16.77
CA THR A 97 -19.24 0.56 -15.33
C THR A 97 -18.13 -0.36 -14.81
N VAL A 98 -18.10 -1.63 -15.23
CA VAL A 98 -17.06 -2.58 -14.79
C VAL A 98 -15.67 -2.13 -15.22
N ARG A 99 -15.50 -1.62 -16.44
CA ARG A 99 -14.21 -1.06 -16.89
C ARG A 99 -13.77 0.15 -16.06
N SER A 100 -14.69 1.08 -15.78
CA SER A 100 -14.40 2.22 -14.89
C SER A 100 -14.00 1.77 -13.48
N GLN A 101 -14.67 0.75 -12.93
CA GLN A 101 -14.32 0.18 -11.63
C GLN A 101 -12.95 -0.53 -11.65
N ILE A 102 -12.57 -1.18 -12.76
CA ILE A 102 -11.23 -1.75 -12.94
C ILE A 102 -10.17 -0.66 -12.86
N ASP A 103 -10.37 0.45 -13.58
CA ASP A 103 -9.43 1.57 -13.57
C ASP A 103 -9.34 2.21 -12.18
N GLN A 104 -10.46 2.34 -11.46
CA GLN A 104 -10.48 2.79 -10.07
C GLN A 104 -9.64 1.88 -9.16
N VAL A 105 -9.80 0.55 -9.28
CA VAL A 105 -9.04 -0.41 -8.47
C VAL A 105 -7.56 -0.39 -8.84
N LYS A 106 -7.19 -0.18 -10.10
CA LYS A 106 -5.78 -0.02 -10.51
C LYS A 106 -5.14 1.22 -9.87
N SER A 107 -5.82 2.36 -9.93
CA SER A 107 -5.35 3.59 -9.27
C SER A 107 -5.26 3.43 -7.74
N PHE A 108 -6.18 2.67 -7.14
CA PHE A 108 -6.09 2.29 -5.73
C PHE A 108 -4.84 1.44 -5.45
N GLN A 109 -4.56 0.43 -6.26
CA GLN A 109 -3.38 -0.44 -6.11
C GLN A 109 -2.06 0.32 -6.25
N GLU A 110 -1.99 1.35 -7.11
CA GLU A 110 -0.82 2.23 -7.22
C GLU A 110 -0.57 3.00 -5.92
N ARG A 111 -1.61 3.58 -5.33
CA ARG A 111 -1.50 4.27 -4.04
C ARG A 111 -1.18 3.32 -2.89
N LEU A 112 -1.76 2.12 -2.90
CA LEU A 112 -1.43 1.07 -1.95
C LEU A 112 0.05 0.66 -2.07
N SER A 113 0.59 0.58 -3.29
CA SER A 113 2.00 0.30 -3.53
C SER A 113 2.91 1.42 -3.00
N SER A 114 2.46 2.68 -3.05
CA SER A 114 3.17 3.80 -2.43
C SER A 114 3.16 3.68 -0.90
N ALA A 115 2.01 3.38 -0.30
CA ALA A 115 1.91 3.15 1.14
C ALA A 115 2.77 1.97 1.60
N ALA A 116 2.86 0.91 0.80
CA ALA A 116 3.75 -0.23 1.07
C ALA A 116 5.21 0.20 1.23
N ARG A 117 5.70 1.08 0.35
CA ARG A 117 7.07 1.62 0.45
C ARG A 117 7.29 2.45 1.70
N GLU A 118 6.28 3.20 2.16
CA GLU A 118 6.39 3.96 3.40
C GLU A 118 6.40 3.03 4.64
N VAL A 119 5.64 1.93 4.61
CA VAL A 119 5.72 0.88 5.63
C VAL A 119 7.09 0.21 5.63
N ASP A 120 7.68 -0.07 4.46
CA ASP A 120 9.04 -0.62 4.34
C ASP A 120 10.09 0.32 4.96
N LYS A 121 9.96 1.63 4.72
CA LYS A 121 10.86 2.65 5.33
C LYS A 121 10.67 2.72 6.85
N ALA A 122 9.44 2.70 7.34
CA ALA A 122 9.16 2.68 8.77
C ALA A 122 9.74 1.42 9.45
N GLU A 123 9.73 0.29 8.75
CA GLU A 123 10.36 -0.96 9.19
C GLU A 123 11.89 -0.83 9.29
N GLN A 124 12.53 -0.22 8.29
CA GLN A 124 13.98 0.04 8.29
C GLN A 124 14.37 0.96 9.46
N GLU A 125 13.67 2.07 9.65
CA GLU A 125 13.94 3.00 10.76
C GLU A 125 13.69 2.38 12.14
N CYS A 126 12.68 1.51 12.26
CA CYS A 126 12.46 0.73 13.47
C CYS A 126 13.66 -0.17 13.79
N GLN A 127 14.22 -0.84 12.78
CA GLN A 127 15.40 -1.68 12.96
C GLN A 127 16.63 -0.85 13.33
N GLU A 128 16.83 0.30 12.69
CA GLU A 128 17.92 1.23 13.01
C GLU A 128 17.82 1.74 14.46
N LEU A 129 16.65 2.23 14.86
CA LEU A 129 16.37 2.67 16.24
C LEU A 129 16.71 1.62 17.29
N ILE A 130 16.33 0.37 17.02
CA ILE A 130 16.57 -0.75 17.94
C ILE A 130 18.07 -1.09 17.95
N SER A 131 18.73 -1.11 16.79
CA SER A 131 20.15 -1.43 16.68
C SER A 131 21.05 -0.41 17.38
N GLN A 132 20.67 0.87 17.33
CA GLN A 132 21.40 1.97 17.97
C GLN A 132 21.04 2.14 19.45
N GLY A 133 20.05 1.39 19.96
CA GLY A 133 19.59 1.49 21.34
C GLY A 133 18.89 2.81 21.67
N TYR A 134 18.36 3.49 20.65
CA TYR A 134 17.68 4.78 20.78
C TYR A 134 16.27 4.65 21.39
N THR A 135 15.67 3.45 21.28
CA THR A 135 14.39 3.14 21.95
C THR A 135 14.58 2.18 23.12
N GLN A 136 13.90 2.47 24.24
CA GLN A 136 13.80 1.56 25.37
C GLN A 136 12.71 0.50 25.17
N ASP A 137 11.75 0.74 24.28
CA ASP A 137 10.64 -0.17 23.96
C ASP A 137 10.80 -0.76 22.55
N ALA A 138 11.84 -1.59 22.38
CA ALA A 138 12.08 -2.29 21.13
C ALA A 138 10.95 -3.25 20.75
N LYS A 139 10.22 -3.80 21.74
CA LYS A 139 9.11 -4.73 21.48
C LYS A 139 7.88 -3.99 20.95
N GLY A 140 7.52 -2.87 21.55
CA GLY A 140 6.42 -2.04 21.08
C GLY A 140 6.67 -1.45 19.70
N ALA A 141 7.90 -0.99 19.44
CA ALA A 141 8.28 -0.50 18.11
C ALA A 141 8.10 -1.57 17.01
N ARG A 142 8.55 -2.81 17.26
CA ARG A 142 8.33 -3.93 16.33
C ARG A 142 6.84 -4.25 16.15
N ALA A 143 6.08 -4.27 17.24
CA ALA A 143 4.65 -4.58 17.19
C ALA A 143 3.85 -3.53 16.39
N GLN A 144 4.25 -2.25 16.42
CA GLN A 144 3.64 -1.19 15.60
C GLN A 144 3.84 -1.47 14.11
N VAL A 145 5.08 -1.74 13.69
CA VAL A 145 5.41 -2.06 12.29
C VAL A 145 4.69 -3.34 11.83
N GLU A 146 4.67 -4.38 12.67
CA GLU A 146 3.92 -5.62 12.36
C GLU A 146 2.43 -5.35 12.15
N THR A 147 1.85 -4.43 12.93
CA THR A 147 0.44 -4.05 12.79
C THR A 147 0.18 -3.37 11.45
N LEU A 148 1.03 -2.42 11.05
CA LEU A 148 0.98 -1.78 9.74
C LEU A 148 1.11 -2.81 8.61
N ARG A 149 2.06 -3.73 8.71
CA ARG A 149 2.24 -4.83 7.74
C ARG A 149 1.00 -5.71 7.60
N ARG A 150 0.40 -6.10 8.73
CA ARG A 150 -0.84 -6.90 8.71
C ARG A 150 -1.98 -6.13 8.06
N GLN A 151 -2.13 -4.84 8.33
CA GLN A 151 -3.14 -3.98 7.68
C GLN A 151 -2.91 -3.89 6.17
N LEU A 152 -1.67 -3.56 5.76
CA LEU A 152 -1.28 -3.48 4.36
C LEU A 152 -1.57 -4.78 3.61
N ASN A 153 -1.13 -5.93 4.13
CA ASN A 153 -1.34 -7.23 3.48
C ASN A 153 -2.83 -7.56 3.31
N ARG A 154 -3.68 -7.21 4.30
CA ARG A 154 -5.13 -7.38 4.19
C ARG A 154 -5.73 -6.50 3.09
N LEU A 155 -5.29 -5.25 2.98
CA LEU A 155 -5.74 -4.34 1.92
C LEU A 155 -5.29 -4.83 0.55
N GLU A 156 -4.06 -5.32 0.41
CA GLU A 156 -3.55 -5.88 -0.84
C GLU A 156 -4.37 -7.10 -1.29
N GLU A 157 -4.68 -8.01 -0.37
CA GLU A 157 -5.51 -9.18 -0.66
C GLU A 157 -6.92 -8.77 -1.10
N ARG A 158 -7.56 -7.86 -0.35
CA ARG A 158 -8.91 -7.36 -0.69
C ARG A 158 -8.92 -6.66 -2.05
N ALA A 159 -7.92 -5.82 -2.32
CA ALA A 159 -7.80 -5.10 -3.60
C ALA A 159 -7.59 -6.08 -4.77
N ARG A 160 -6.72 -7.09 -4.60
CA ARG A 160 -6.49 -8.14 -5.59
C ARG A 160 -7.76 -8.96 -5.85
N GLY A 161 -8.44 -9.40 -4.80
CA GLY A 161 -9.70 -10.14 -4.90
C GLY A 161 -10.80 -9.34 -5.61
N ARG A 162 -10.91 -8.04 -5.32
CA ARG A 162 -11.83 -7.14 -6.03
C ARG A 162 -11.46 -6.99 -7.50
N HIS A 163 -10.18 -6.80 -7.81
CA HIS A 163 -9.69 -6.71 -9.19
C HIS A 163 -10.04 -7.97 -10.00
N SER A 164 -9.69 -9.15 -9.49
CA SER A 164 -10.01 -10.43 -10.16
C SER A 164 -11.51 -10.64 -10.33
N SER A 165 -12.33 -10.21 -9.37
CA SER A 165 -13.79 -10.30 -9.47
C SER A 165 -14.33 -9.39 -10.58
N LEU A 166 -13.78 -8.18 -10.72
CA LEU A 166 -14.14 -7.25 -11.79
C LEU A 166 -13.73 -7.79 -13.17
N GLU A 167 -12.52 -8.34 -13.31
CA GLU A 167 -12.06 -8.97 -14.56
C GLU A 167 -12.94 -10.17 -14.94
N ALA A 168 -13.27 -11.03 -13.99
CA ALA A 168 -14.16 -12.16 -14.21
C ALA A 168 -15.57 -11.71 -14.63
N MET A 169 -16.08 -10.62 -14.04
CA MET A 169 -17.37 -10.05 -14.43
C MET A 169 -17.33 -9.45 -15.84
N LEU A 170 -16.24 -8.74 -16.18
CA LEU A 170 -16.04 -8.19 -17.52
C LEU A 170 -16.05 -9.31 -18.57
N ALA A 171 -15.29 -10.38 -18.36
CA ALA A 171 -15.25 -11.52 -19.27
C ALA A 171 -16.63 -12.18 -19.44
N LYS A 172 -17.41 -12.31 -18.36
CA LYS A 172 -18.79 -12.83 -18.43
C LYS A 172 -19.70 -11.91 -19.25
N LEU A 173 -19.59 -10.60 -19.07
CA LEU A 173 -20.37 -9.62 -19.82
C LEU A 173 -20.01 -9.63 -21.29
N GLU A 174 -18.72 -9.61 -21.63
CA GLU A 174 -18.25 -9.65 -23.02
C GLU A 174 -18.77 -10.90 -23.75
N LYS A 175 -18.66 -12.07 -23.11
CA LYS A 175 -19.24 -13.31 -23.64
C LYS A 175 -20.76 -13.24 -23.79
N PHE A 176 -21.46 -12.63 -22.84
CA PHE A 176 -22.91 -12.46 -22.92
C PHE A 176 -23.31 -11.62 -24.14
N TYR A 177 -22.65 -10.48 -24.36
CA TYR A 177 -22.95 -9.61 -25.50
C TYR A 177 -22.55 -10.23 -26.84
N GLU A 178 -21.42 -10.95 -26.91
CA GLU A 178 -21.03 -11.69 -28.11
C GLU A 178 -22.10 -12.72 -28.51
N ASP A 179 -22.57 -13.50 -27.55
CA ASP A 179 -23.62 -14.49 -27.77
C ASP A 179 -24.95 -13.86 -28.13
N LEU A 180 -25.30 -12.74 -27.51
CA LEU A 180 -26.51 -11.97 -27.82
C LEU A 180 -26.47 -11.50 -29.27
N HIS A 181 -25.40 -10.84 -29.70
CA HIS A 181 -25.23 -10.36 -31.06
C HIS A 181 -25.17 -11.49 -32.09
N THR A 182 -24.57 -12.62 -31.74
CA THR A 182 -24.57 -13.80 -32.61
C THR A 182 -25.98 -14.37 -32.76
N THR A 183 -26.77 -14.36 -31.69
CA THR A 183 -28.15 -14.85 -31.72
C THR A 183 -29.05 -13.89 -32.50
N GLN A 184 -28.91 -12.58 -32.30
CA GLN A 184 -29.61 -11.55 -33.07
C GLN A 184 -29.36 -11.69 -34.57
N ARG A 185 -28.09 -11.78 -35.00
CA ARG A 185 -27.75 -11.99 -36.42
C ARG A 185 -28.37 -13.26 -37.01
N ARG A 186 -28.42 -14.35 -36.24
CA ARG A 186 -29.06 -15.60 -36.70
C ARG A 186 -30.57 -15.48 -36.80
N VAL A 187 -31.21 -14.76 -35.88
CA VAL A 187 -32.65 -14.46 -35.96
C VAL A 187 -32.95 -13.59 -37.17
N GLU A 188 -32.16 -12.53 -37.40
CA GLU A 188 -32.30 -11.66 -38.58
C GLU A 188 -32.10 -12.44 -39.89
N SER A 189 -31.11 -13.34 -39.95
CA SER A 189 -30.90 -14.24 -41.09
C SER A 189 -32.09 -15.17 -41.32
N ALA A 190 -32.63 -15.76 -40.25
CA ALA A 190 -33.78 -16.65 -40.33
C ALA A 190 -35.05 -15.91 -40.82
N LEU A 191 -35.31 -14.72 -40.28
CA LEU A 191 -36.41 -13.87 -40.73
C LEU A 191 -36.22 -13.45 -42.19
N GLY A 192 -34.99 -13.11 -42.59
CA GLY A 192 -34.66 -12.79 -43.97
C GLY A 192 -34.96 -13.94 -44.94
N GLU A 193 -34.58 -15.17 -44.61
CA GLU A 193 -34.87 -16.35 -45.43
C GLU A 193 -36.37 -16.68 -45.45
N GLU A 194 -37.06 -16.57 -44.30
CA GLU A 194 -38.51 -16.76 -44.22
C GLU A 194 -39.27 -15.81 -45.17
N HIS A 195 -38.87 -14.54 -45.23
CA HIS A 195 -39.47 -13.55 -46.13
C HIS A 195 -39.30 -13.88 -47.62
N THR A 196 -38.37 -14.77 -47.99
CA THR A 196 -38.20 -15.23 -49.38
C THR A 196 -39.16 -16.33 -49.78
N PHE A 197 -39.88 -16.93 -48.82
CA PHE A 197 -40.82 -18.01 -49.12
C PHE A 197 -41.98 -17.51 -49.97
N ARG A 198 -42.27 -18.28 -51.03
CA ARG A 198 -43.40 -18.01 -51.92
C ARG A 198 -44.72 -18.38 -51.25
N PRO A 199 -45.85 -17.78 -51.68
CA PRO A 199 -47.18 -18.24 -51.28
C PRO A 199 -47.36 -19.74 -51.53
N VAL A 200 -48.17 -20.39 -50.71
CA VAL A 200 -48.45 -21.83 -50.78
C VAL A 200 -48.98 -22.19 -52.18
N ALA A 201 -48.31 -23.13 -52.85
CA ALA A 201 -48.71 -23.56 -54.19
C ALA A 201 -49.92 -24.51 -54.15
N ALA A 202 -50.71 -24.53 -55.22
CA ALA A 202 -51.89 -25.40 -55.33
C ALA A 202 -51.56 -26.79 -55.92
N ASP A 203 -50.46 -26.91 -56.67
CA ASP A 203 -50.03 -28.16 -57.27
C ASP A 203 -49.11 -28.98 -56.34
N VAL A 204 -49.20 -30.31 -56.47
CA VAL A 204 -48.56 -31.27 -55.57
C VAL A 204 -47.03 -31.23 -55.66
N GLU A 205 -46.47 -31.00 -56.85
CA GLU A 205 -45.02 -30.95 -57.06
C GLU A 205 -44.41 -29.71 -56.40
N SER A 206 -45.02 -28.53 -56.59
CA SER A 206 -44.58 -27.29 -55.95
C SER A 206 -44.76 -27.34 -54.43
N LEU A 207 -45.86 -27.93 -53.92
CA LEU A 207 -46.04 -28.17 -52.49
C LEU A 207 -44.95 -29.05 -51.89
N ARG A 208 -44.56 -30.13 -52.60
CA ARG A 208 -43.49 -31.02 -52.14
C ARG A 208 -42.14 -30.29 -52.08
N SER A 209 -41.85 -29.44 -53.07
CA SER A 209 -40.65 -28.59 -53.07
C SER A 209 -40.66 -27.57 -51.91
N GLN A 210 -41.80 -26.90 -51.68
CA GLN A 210 -41.98 -25.96 -50.56
C GLN A 210 -41.82 -26.65 -49.19
N GLN A 211 -42.34 -27.86 -49.03
CA GLN A 211 -42.16 -28.65 -47.80
C GLN A 211 -40.69 -29.00 -47.56
N GLU A 212 -39.94 -29.35 -48.59
CA GLU A 212 -38.52 -29.68 -48.44
C GLU A 212 -37.70 -28.43 -48.11
N GLN A 213 -38.00 -27.29 -48.75
CA GLN A 213 -37.39 -26.01 -48.43
C GLN A 213 -37.65 -25.60 -46.97
N PHE A 214 -38.89 -25.75 -46.48
CA PHE A 214 -39.23 -25.44 -45.09
C PHE A 214 -38.56 -26.40 -44.09
N LYS A 215 -38.47 -27.70 -44.41
CA LYS A 215 -37.71 -28.66 -43.58
C LYS A 215 -36.24 -28.27 -43.48
N GLN A 216 -35.64 -27.86 -44.60
CA GLN A 216 -34.25 -27.46 -44.65
C GLN A 216 -34.02 -26.16 -43.84
N PHE A 217 -34.90 -25.17 -43.98
CA PHE A 217 -34.91 -23.96 -43.16
C PHE A 217 -35.02 -24.26 -41.66
N ARG A 218 -35.93 -25.16 -41.27
CA ARG A 218 -36.09 -25.53 -39.86
C ARG A 218 -34.82 -26.17 -39.30
N LYS A 219 -34.16 -27.03 -40.08
CA LYS A 219 -32.91 -27.69 -39.71
C LYS A 219 -31.72 -26.72 -39.65
N SER A 220 -31.65 -25.74 -40.56
CA SER A 220 -30.53 -24.80 -40.66
C SER A 220 -30.63 -23.62 -39.69
N HIS A 221 -31.84 -23.13 -39.41
CA HIS A 221 -32.07 -21.91 -38.63
C HIS A 221 -32.78 -22.17 -37.30
N VAL A 222 -33.95 -22.79 -37.34
CA VAL A 222 -34.85 -22.89 -36.17
C VAL A 222 -34.30 -23.82 -35.09
N GLU A 223 -33.89 -25.03 -35.45
CA GLU A 223 -33.37 -26.02 -34.51
C GLU A 223 -32.04 -25.60 -33.82
N PRO A 224 -31.07 -24.97 -34.50
CA PRO A 224 -29.87 -24.43 -33.87
C PRO A 224 -30.16 -23.25 -32.94
N LEU A 225 -31.08 -22.35 -33.31
CA LEU A 225 -31.50 -21.22 -32.47
C LEU A 225 -32.17 -21.72 -31.19
N GLY A 226 -33.10 -22.66 -31.30
CA GLY A 226 -33.80 -23.27 -30.16
C GLY A 226 -32.81 -23.91 -29.18
N ARG A 227 -31.90 -24.74 -29.65
CA ARG A 227 -30.87 -25.38 -28.79
C ARG A 227 -29.99 -24.35 -28.07
N LYS A 228 -29.55 -23.30 -28.76
CA LYS A 228 -28.68 -22.28 -28.16
C LYS A 228 -29.41 -21.48 -27.06
N LEU A 229 -30.68 -21.15 -27.28
CA LEU A 229 -31.52 -20.46 -26.28
C LEU A 229 -31.77 -21.33 -25.05
N THR A 230 -32.17 -22.59 -25.23
CA THR A 230 -32.44 -23.53 -24.11
C THR A 230 -31.20 -23.75 -23.25
N MET A 231 -30.04 -24.04 -23.86
CA MET A 231 -28.78 -24.25 -23.13
C MET A 231 -28.38 -23.03 -22.29
N ARG A 232 -28.66 -21.81 -22.78
CA ARG A 232 -28.30 -20.58 -22.06
C ARG A 232 -29.26 -20.24 -20.92
N ILE A 233 -30.56 -20.53 -21.08
CA ILE A 233 -31.52 -20.36 -19.99
C ILE A 233 -31.16 -21.28 -18.81
N GLU A 234 -30.76 -22.53 -19.09
CA GLU A 234 -30.31 -23.48 -18.07
C GLU A 234 -29.01 -23.06 -17.38
N LEU A 235 -28.08 -22.44 -18.11
CA LEU A 235 -26.84 -21.91 -17.53
C LEU A 235 -27.04 -20.62 -16.72
N ALA A 236 -28.11 -19.86 -16.97
CA ALA A 236 -28.42 -18.64 -16.23
C ALA A 236 -29.27 -18.90 -14.97
N THR A 237 -29.85 -20.10 -14.83
CA THR A 237 -30.66 -20.51 -13.67
C THR A 237 -29.89 -21.36 -12.65
N ARG A 238 -28.61 -21.63 -12.90
CA ARG A 238 -27.65 -22.25 -11.96
C ARG A 238 -26.65 -21.23 -11.47
#